data_AF-A0A497QFL9-F1
#
_entry.id   AF-A0A497QFL9-F1
#
_cell.length_a   1.000
_cell.length_b   1.000
_cell.length_c   1.000
_cell.angle_alpha   90.00
_cell.angle_beta   90.00
_cell.angle_gamma   90.00
#
_symmetry.space_group_name_H-M   'P 1'
#
loop_
_entity.id
_entity.type
_entity.pdbx_description
1 polymer ?
#
loop_
_entity_poly.entity_id
_entity_poly.type
_entity_poly.pdbx_seq_one_letter_code
_entity_poly.pdbx_strand_id
1 'polypeptide(L)'
;MIILYSISYQKIYIYSYPQKRSMKESQESIEVMVECPNCKKTKLITVPKYLFSNKKMGTLKVQVHSGICCEHEFIAFVSNNGKVRGYESIDMALDLSKVEKAAVEGKIFLRDLIATYGDYAISSCLHAILCNFPIIFLRSSLEKSKTALISHLLNEFLPDVYKQTLVQVSTIIESEYQESHIGDCLVISPGGVVAHSPWQDIPLKLEKELLTDALGILDDESQTVVMQQELGKIFEHAEFIIKKIEKKEIYEEDLMKDFKKEFKKPLNEAYLNLLKQVIEYRYKKDVSRIKIRSFDTLKEGLW
;
A
#
# COMPACT_ATOMS: atom_id res chain seq x y z
N MET A 1 20.33 34.21 4.81
CA MET A 1 19.44 33.92 3.67
C MET A 1 18.74 32.61 3.99
N ILE A 2 17.58 32.67 4.64
CA ILE A 2 16.82 31.50 5.10
C ILE A 2 15.81 31.19 3.99
N ILE A 3 16.00 30.06 3.31
CA ILE A 3 15.05 29.56 2.31
C ILE A 3 13.91 28.89 3.08
N LEU A 4 12.79 29.60 3.24
CA LEU A 4 11.54 29.06 3.74
C LEU A 4 10.90 28.22 2.63
N TYR A 5 10.97 26.89 2.73
CA TYR A 5 10.17 26.01 1.89
C TYR A 5 8.71 26.07 2.39
N SER A 6 7.82 26.57 1.54
CA SER A 6 6.38 26.50 1.74
C SER A 6 5.92 25.05 1.60
N ILE A 7 5.63 24.38 2.72
CA ILE A 7 4.99 23.06 2.72
C ILE A 7 3.51 23.28 2.41
N SER A 8 3.10 22.92 1.20
CA SER A 8 1.69 22.87 0.79
C SER A 8 1.00 21.71 1.50
N TYR A 9 0.34 21.98 2.62
CA TYR A 9 -0.57 21.03 3.27
C TYR A 9 -1.75 20.71 2.35
N GLN A 10 -1.81 19.51 1.78
CA GLN A 10 -3.06 18.97 1.26
C GLN A 10 -4.00 18.73 2.46
N LYS A 11 -4.95 19.64 2.66
CA LYS A 11 -6.09 19.43 3.55
C LYS A 11 -6.99 18.35 2.92
N ILE A 12 -7.11 17.20 3.57
CA ILE A 12 -8.16 16.23 3.26
C ILE A 12 -9.47 16.85 3.76
N TYR A 13 -10.31 17.33 2.84
CA TYR A 13 -11.65 17.80 3.17
C TYR A 13 -12.61 16.60 3.12
N ILE A 14 -12.92 16.03 4.29
CA ILE A 14 -14.04 15.09 4.43
C ILE A 14 -15.29 15.94 4.67
N TYR A 15 -16.13 16.10 3.66
CA TYR A 15 -17.46 16.70 3.81
C TYR A 15 -18.45 15.60 4.19
N SER A 16 -18.87 15.53 5.45
CA SER A 16 -20.02 14.71 5.86
C SER A 16 -21.28 15.59 5.85
N TYR A 17 -22.25 15.24 5.01
CA TYR A 17 -23.59 15.83 5.06
C TYR A 17 -24.40 15.13 6.16
N PRO A 18 -25.10 15.84 7.06
CA PRO A 18 -25.93 15.18 8.06
C PRO A 18 -27.26 14.76 7.42
N GLN A 19 -27.41 13.46 7.13
CA GLN A 19 -28.73 12.85 6.92
C GLN A 19 -29.05 11.85 8.03
N LYS A 20 -30.17 12.07 8.71
CA LYS A 20 -30.77 11.12 9.64
C LYS A 20 -31.29 9.90 8.85
N ARG A 21 -30.53 8.82 8.81
CA ARG A 21 -31.04 7.47 8.51
C ARG A 21 -30.91 6.57 9.75
N SER A 22 -31.95 5.76 9.96
CA SER A 22 -32.08 4.86 11.09
C SER A 22 -31.01 3.77 11.09
N MET A 23 -30.44 3.49 12.28
CA MET A 23 -29.44 2.46 12.60
C MET A 23 -29.85 1.01 12.26
N LYS A 24 -29.99 0.66 10.97
CA LYS A 24 -30.28 -0.71 10.50
C LYS A 24 -29.35 -1.25 9.41
N GLU A 25 -28.31 -0.51 9.02
CA GLU A 25 -27.47 -0.85 7.85
C GLU A 25 -26.20 -1.66 8.16
N SER A 26 -26.05 -2.20 9.36
CA SER A 26 -25.00 -3.20 9.64
C SER A 26 -25.54 -4.61 9.34
N GLN A 27 -25.53 -5.07 8.07
CA GLN A 27 -25.50 -6.52 7.73
C GLN A 27 -25.62 -6.90 6.25
N GLU A 28 -25.72 -5.97 5.28
CA GLU A 28 -25.74 -6.42 3.89
C GLU A 28 -24.35 -6.85 3.42
N SER A 29 -24.23 -8.14 3.12
CA SER A 29 -23.04 -8.74 2.52
C SER A 29 -23.39 -9.36 1.18
N ILE A 30 -22.38 -9.54 0.34
CA ILE A 30 -22.49 -10.30 -0.89
C ILE A 30 -21.67 -11.57 -0.78
N GLU A 31 -22.19 -12.65 -1.35
CA GLU A 31 -21.46 -13.91 -1.47
C GLU A 31 -20.60 -13.88 -2.73
N VAL A 32 -19.32 -14.18 -2.55
CA VAL A 32 -18.32 -14.20 -3.63
C VAL A 32 -17.76 -15.60 -3.71
N MET A 33 -17.94 -16.26 -4.86
CA MET A 33 -17.31 -17.56 -5.11
C MET A 33 -15.88 -17.34 -5.57
N VAL A 34 -14.92 -17.76 -4.73
CA VAL A 34 -13.50 -17.74 -5.03
C VAL A 34 -13.02 -19.13 -5.43
N GLU A 35 -12.02 -19.17 -6.31
CA GLU A 35 -11.31 -20.37 -6.74
C GLU A 35 -9.82 -20.19 -6.47
N CYS A 36 -9.21 -21.14 -5.77
CA CYS A 36 -7.77 -21.11 -5.54
C CYS A 36 -7.01 -21.21 -6.89
N PRO A 37 -6.14 -20.25 -7.24
CA PRO A 37 -5.39 -20.31 -8.50
C PRO A 37 -4.47 -21.54 -8.58
N ASN A 38 -3.98 -22.04 -7.45
CA ASN A 38 -3.00 -23.12 -7.36
C ASN A 38 -3.65 -24.53 -7.41
N CYS A 39 -4.74 -24.76 -6.68
CA CYS A 39 -5.35 -26.10 -6.56
C CYS A 39 -6.79 -26.21 -7.06
N LYS A 40 -7.37 -25.11 -7.56
CA LYS A 40 -8.73 -25.06 -8.16
C LYS A 40 -9.88 -25.40 -7.22
N LYS A 41 -9.63 -25.52 -5.90
CA LYS A 41 -10.70 -25.61 -4.90
C LYS A 41 -11.51 -24.32 -4.88
N THR A 42 -12.82 -24.44 -4.74
CA THR A 42 -13.73 -23.30 -4.67
C THR A 42 -14.30 -23.12 -3.27
N LYS A 43 -14.57 -21.88 -2.89
CA LYS A 43 -15.19 -21.52 -1.62
C LYS A 43 -16.07 -20.30 -1.78
N LEU A 44 -17.18 -20.26 -1.04
CA LEU A 44 -17.99 -19.06 -0.91
C LEU A 44 -17.47 -18.24 0.27
N ILE A 45 -17.08 -16.99 0.00
CA ILE A 45 -16.70 -16.01 1.01
C ILE A 45 -17.72 -14.87 1.06
N THR A 46 -17.76 -14.18 2.18
CA THR A 46 -18.72 -13.10 2.43
C THR A 46 -17.98 -11.77 2.46
N VAL A 47 -18.38 -10.83 1.61
CA VAL A 47 -17.77 -9.48 1.54
C VAL A 47 -18.82 -8.42 1.86
N PRO A 48 -18.56 -7.47 2.76
CA PRO A 48 -19.51 -6.41 3.06
C PRO A 48 -19.86 -5.57 1.83
N LYS A 49 -21.16 -5.38 1.57
CA LYS A 49 -21.66 -4.69 0.37
C LYS A 49 -21.23 -3.21 0.32
N TYR A 50 -21.05 -2.59 1.49
CA TYR A 50 -20.63 -1.19 1.61
C TYR A 50 -19.26 -0.93 0.98
N LEU A 51 -18.39 -1.93 0.87
CA LEU A 51 -17.07 -1.76 0.26
C LEU A 51 -17.15 -1.46 -1.24
N PHE A 52 -18.28 -1.79 -1.88
CA PHE A 52 -18.51 -1.58 -3.31
C PHE A 52 -19.18 -0.25 -3.63
N SER A 53 -19.83 0.42 -2.66
CA SER A 53 -20.72 1.57 -2.94
C SER A 53 -19.97 2.80 -3.45
N ASN A 54 -18.71 2.99 -3.04
CA ASN A 54 -17.88 4.13 -3.46
C ASN A 54 -17.11 3.94 -4.77
N LYS A 55 -17.15 2.73 -5.36
CA LYS A 55 -16.46 2.48 -6.62
C LYS A 55 -17.41 2.67 -7.79
N LYS A 56 -17.22 3.74 -8.56
CA LYS A 56 -17.86 3.87 -9.89
C LYS A 56 -17.38 2.77 -10.84
N MET A 57 -16.09 2.41 -10.76
CA MET A 57 -15.44 1.35 -11.54
C MET A 57 -14.28 0.73 -10.73
N GLY A 58 -13.88 -0.51 -11.07
CA GLY A 58 -12.71 -1.19 -10.50
C GLY A 58 -13.01 -2.52 -9.81
N THR A 59 -11.99 -3.09 -9.16
CA THR A 59 -12.06 -4.32 -8.36
C THR A 59 -11.68 -4.03 -6.90
N LEU A 60 -12.27 -4.75 -5.95
CA LEU A 60 -11.78 -4.89 -4.59
C LEU A 60 -10.70 -5.96 -4.56
N LYS A 61 -9.69 -5.75 -3.73
CA LYS A 61 -8.62 -6.73 -3.54
C LYS A 61 -8.84 -7.38 -2.19
N VAL A 62 -9.24 -8.64 -2.24
CA VAL A 62 -9.59 -9.44 -1.06
C VAL A 62 -8.53 -10.51 -0.88
N GLN A 63 -7.79 -10.44 0.22
CA GLN A 63 -6.86 -11.50 0.59
C GLN A 63 -7.63 -12.69 1.17
N VAL A 64 -7.41 -13.87 0.59
CA VAL A 64 -7.96 -15.14 1.04
C VAL A 64 -6.86 -15.89 1.76
N HIS A 65 -6.88 -15.83 3.10
CA HIS A 65 -5.91 -16.50 3.95
C HIS A 65 -5.99 -18.03 3.85
N SER A 66 -4.88 -18.68 4.16
CA SER A 66 -4.80 -20.14 4.30
C SER A 66 -5.86 -20.65 5.28
N GLY A 67 -6.46 -21.81 4.94
CA GLY A 67 -7.53 -22.43 5.72
C GLY A 67 -8.95 -21.95 5.40
N ILE A 68 -9.13 -20.80 4.74
CA ILE A 68 -10.48 -20.33 4.33
C ILE A 68 -11.00 -21.15 3.15
N CYS A 69 -10.19 -21.26 2.09
CA CYS A 69 -10.51 -22.04 0.89
C CYS A 69 -9.69 -23.34 0.82
N CYS A 70 -8.38 -23.24 1.09
CA CYS A 70 -7.43 -24.34 1.11
C CYS A 70 -6.14 -23.88 1.83
N GLU A 71 -5.10 -24.72 1.83
CA GLU A 71 -3.78 -24.38 2.43
C GLU A 71 -3.05 -23.21 1.74
N HIS A 72 -3.40 -22.89 0.49
CA HIS A 72 -2.79 -21.78 -0.25
C HIS A 72 -3.43 -20.44 0.09
N GLU A 73 -2.60 -19.40 0.10
CA GLU A 73 -3.00 -18.02 0.27
C GLU A 73 -2.93 -17.27 -1.08
N PHE A 74 -3.92 -16.43 -1.35
CA PHE A 74 -4.03 -15.69 -2.62
C PHE A 74 -4.88 -14.44 -2.48
N ILE A 75 -4.78 -13.52 -3.45
CA ILE A 75 -5.61 -12.32 -3.54
C ILE A 75 -6.63 -12.53 -4.67
N ALA A 76 -7.90 -12.28 -4.37
CA ALA A 76 -8.98 -12.27 -5.35
C ALA A 76 -9.33 -10.82 -5.74
N PHE A 77 -9.42 -10.56 -7.04
CA PHE A 77 -9.88 -9.28 -7.58
C PHE A 77 -11.38 -9.32 -7.82
N VAL A 78 -12.18 -8.75 -6.92
CA VAL A 78 -13.64 -8.85 -6.92
C VAL A 78 -14.26 -7.59 -7.53
N SER A 79 -14.99 -7.70 -8.63
CA SER A 79 -15.69 -6.56 -9.22
C SER A 79 -16.95 -6.16 -8.46
N ASN A 80 -17.49 -4.98 -8.76
CA ASN A 80 -18.66 -4.38 -8.07
C ASN A 80 -19.94 -5.24 -8.03
N ASN A 81 -20.06 -6.23 -8.92
CA ASN A 81 -21.19 -7.16 -8.93
C ASN A 81 -20.89 -8.49 -8.21
N GLY A 82 -19.82 -8.55 -7.41
CA GLY A 82 -19.39 -9.75 -6.69
C GLY A 82 -18.69 -10.81 -7.54
N LYS A 83 -18.43 -10.56 -8.83
CA LYS A 83 -17.70 -11.51 -9.69
C LYS A 83 -16.20 -11.34 -9.54
N VAL A 84 -15.49 -12.45 -9.36
CA VAL A 84 -14.03 -12.48 -9.40
C VAL A 84 -13.54 -12.29 -10.84
N ARG A 85 -12.56 -11.39 -11.02
CA ARG A 85 -11.98 -11.02 -12.32
C ARG A 85 -10.58 -11.57 -12.54
N GLY A 86 -9.91 -11.98 -11.47
CA GLY A 86 -8.58 -12.54 -11.51
C GLY A 86 -8.12 -12.92 -10.12
N TYR A 87 -6.93 -13.53 -10.09
CA TYR A 87 -6.25 -13.94 -8.86
C TYR A 87 -4.78 -13.57 -8.95
N GLU A 88 -4.18 -13.33 -7.78
CA GLU A 88 -2.73 -13.22 -7.60
C GLU A 88 -2.33 -14.21 -6.50
N SER A 89 -1.46 -15.16 -6.82
CA SER A 89 -0.93 -16.11 -5.83
C SER A 89 0.03 -15.39 -4.89
N ILE A 90 -0.03 -15.71 -3.59
CA ILE A 90 0.95 -15.23 -2.62
C ILE A 90 1.99 -16.34 -2.41
N ASP A 91 3.15 -16.21 -3.04
CA ASP A 91 4.24 -17.19 -2.92
C ASP A 91 5.05 -17.02 -1.61
N MET A 92 4.87 -15.89 -0.91
CA MET A 92 5.48 -15.60 0.39
C MET A 92 4.39 -15.31 1.41
N ALA A 93 3.84 -16.34 2.04
CA ALA A 93 3.02 -16.16 3.22
C ALA A 93 3.91 -15.79 4.42
N LEU A 94 3.56 -14.73 5.14
CA LEU A 94 4.32 -14.31 6.33
C LEU A 94 4.06 -15.29 7.49
N ASP A 95 5.13 -15.96 7.94
CA ASP A 95 5.06 -16.88 9.08
C ASP A 95 5.12 -16.12 10.40
N LEU A 96 3.96 -15.91 11.02
CA LEU A 96 3.85 -15.27 12.34
C LEU A 96 4.16 -16.21 13.51
N SER A 97 4.41 -17.52 13.28
CA SER A 97 4.60 -18.50 14.37
C SER A 97 5.87 -18.28 15.19
N LYS A 98 6.86 -17.59 14.61
CA LYS A 98 8.16 -17.33 15.23
C LYS A 98 8.21 -16.07 16.07
N VAL A 99 7.16 -15.25 16.05
CA VAL A 99 7.15 -13.96 16.74
C VAL A 99 6.47 -14.12 18.11
N GLU A 100 7.21 -13.86 19.19
CA GLU A 100 6.66 -13.93 20.55
C GLU A 100 5.62 -12.82 20.77
N LYS A 101 4.43 -13.19 21.25
CA LYS A 101 3.36 -12.22 21.57
C LYS A 101 3.57 -11.64 22.96
N ALA A 102 4.36 -10.58 23.08
CA ALA A 102 4.31 -9.70 24.24
C ALA A 102 3.22 -8.64 24.01
N ALA A 103 2.07 -8.79 24.66
CA ALA A 103 1.05 -7.75 24.68
C ALA A 103 1.51 -6.62 25.61
N VAL A 104 1.93 -5.50 25.03
CA VAL A 104 2.28 -4.29 25.79
C VAL A 104 1.12 -3.31 25.67
N GLU A 105 0.50 -2.97 26.79
CA GLU A 105 -0.63 -2.04 26.82
C GLU A 105 -0.23 -0.68 26.22
N GLY A 106 -1.04 -0.16 25.29
CA GLY A 106 -0.80 1.13 24.65
C GLY A 106 0.27 1.14 23.55
N LYS A 107 0.82 -0.02 23.14
CA LYS A 107 1.68 -0.14 21.95
C LYS A 107 1.04 -1.05 20.90
N ILE A 108 1.40 -0.83 19.65
CA ILE A 108 1.08 -1.72 18.53
C ILE A 108 2.37 -1.98 17.76
N PHE A 109 2.57 -3.21 17.33
CA PHE A 109 3.75 -3.65 16.59
C PHE A 109 3.38 -4.08 15.17
N LEU A 110 4.39 -4.28 14.32
CA LEU A 110 4.19 -4.71 12.94
C LEU A 110 3.39 -6.02 12.86
N ARG A 111 3.73 -7.00 13.71
CA ARG A 111 3.00 -8.27 13.81
C ARG A 111 1.50 -8.08 14.11
N ASP A 112 1.13 -7.09 14.91
CA ASP A 112 -0.26 -6.84 15.28
C ASP A 112 -1.04 -6.30 14.09
N LEU A 113 -0.40 -5.44 13.28
CA LEU A 113 -0.97 -4.95 12.03
C LEU A 113 -1.19 -6.08 11.02
N ILE A 114 -0.19 -6.94 10.83
CA ILE A 114 -0.28 -8.08 9.91
C ILE A 114 -1.34 -9.07 10.37
N ALA A 115 -1.37 -9.41 11.66
CA ALA A 115 -2.37 -10.31 12.22
C ALA A 115 -3.80 -9.75 12.13
N THR A 116 -3.96 -8.42 12.13
CA THR A 116 -5.28 -7.77 12.06
C THR A 116 -5.75 -7.58 10.62
N TYR A 117 -4.88 -7.10 9.74
CA TYR A 117 -5.27 -6.62 8.40
C TYR A 117 -4.72 -7.47 7.24
N GLY A 118 -3.86 -8.44 7.51
CA GLY A 118 -3.19 -9.24 6.48
C GLY A 118 -1.98 -8.52 5.87
N ASP A 119 -1.08 -9.30 5.30
CA ASP A 119 0.17 -8.80 4.71
C ASP A 119 -0.08 -7.86 3.53
N TYR A 120 -1.07 -8.15 2.68
CA TYR A 120 -1.36 -7.34 1.50
C TYR A 120 -1.79 -5.91 1.86
N ALA A 121 -2.63 -5.78 2.88
CA ALA A 121 -3.07 -4.48 3.38
C ALA A 121 -1.89 -3.68 3.94
N ILE A 122 -1.00 -4.33 4.69
CA ILE A 122 0.16 -3.67 5.27
C ILE A 122 1.22 -3.35 4.22
N SER A 123 1.46 -4.21 3.23
CA SER A 123 2.27 -3.87 2.05
C SER A 123 1.69 -2.67 1.32
N SER A 124 0.36 -2.57 1.22
CA SER A 124 -0.29 -1.39 0.64
C SER A 124 -0.06 -0.14 1.50
N CYS A 125 -0.08 -0.25 2.84
CA CYS A 125 0.30 0.85 3.73
C CYS A 125 1.74 1.31 3.49
N LEU A 126 2.69 0.39 3.34
CA LEU A 126 4.09 0.72 3.05
C LEU A 126 4.23 1.45 1.71
N HIS A 127 3.51 1.00 0.69
CA HIS A 127 3.48 1.67 -0.60
C HIS A 127 2.89 3.09 -0.50
N ALA A 128 1.79 3.25 0.25
CA ALA A 128 1.21 4.56 0.53
C ALA A 128 2.19 5.47 1.27
N ILE A 129 2.94 4.95 2.25
CA ILE A 129 3.99 5.69 2.95
C ILE A 129 5.07 6.11 1.95
N LEU A 130 5.59 5.21 1.12
CA LEU A 130 6.62 5.47 0.10
C LEU A 130 6.20 6.54 -0.90
N CYS A 131 4.91 6.64 -1.22
CA CYS A 131 4.36 7.62 -2.15
C CYS A 131 3.70 8.85 -1.50
N ASN A 132 3.60 8.88 -0.16
CA ASN A 132 3.01 9.97 0.64
C ASN A 132 1.51 10.12 0.38
N PHE A 133 0.83 9.00 0.23
CA PHE A 133 -0.62 8.96 0.19
C PHE A 133 -1.20 8.86 1.60
N PRO A 134 -2.29 9.57 1.89
CA PRO A 134 -3.05 9.36 3.12
C PRO A 134 -3.58 7.93 3.22
N ILE A 135 -3.73 7.44 4.45
CA ILE A 135 -4.25 6.12 4.77
C ILE A 135 -5.50 6.26 5.64
N ILE A 136 -6.57 5.57 5.26
CA ILE A 136 -7.84 5.54 5.97
C ILE A 136 -8.13 4.10 6.40
N PHE A 137 -8.25 3.88 7.69
CA PHE A 137 -8.80 2.63 8.23
C PHE A 137 -10.29 2.83 8.47
N LEU A 138 -11.12 2.03 7.81
CA LEU A 138 -12.52 1.95 8.17
C LEU A 138 -12.64 1.25 9.52
N ARG A 139 -13.63 1.68 10.31
CA ARG A 139 -13.94 1.06 11.60
C ARG A 139 -15.44 0.93 11.78
N SER A 140 -15.84 -0.06 12.56
CA SER A 140 -17.21 -0.10 13.06
C SER A 140 -17.44 1.06 14.06
N SER A 141 -18.69 1.45 14.23
CA SER A 141 -19.07 2.49 15.21
C SER A 141 -18.76 2.11 16.65
N LEU A 142 -18.68 0.80 16.95
CA LEU A 142 -18.42 0.25 18.27
C LEU A 142 -16.93 0.14 18.60
N GLU A 143 -16.06 0.14 17.59
CA GLU A 143 -14.61 0.05 17.78
C GLU A 143 -14.01 1.40 18.18
N LYS A 144 -13.19 1.36 19.25
CA LYS A 144 -12.32 2.48 19.59
C LYS A 144 -11.29 2.66 18.47
N SER A 145 -11.07 3.92 18.09
CA SER A 145 -10.07 4.24 17.08
C SER A 145 -8.67 3.88 17.57
N LYS A 146 -7.96 3.07 16.78
CA LYS A 146 -6.52 2.79 16.94
C LYS A 146 -5.65 3.73 16.10
N THR A 147 -6.23 4.76 15.48
CA THR A 147 -5.54 5.64 14.52
C THR A 147 -4.24 6.22 15.06
N ALA A 148 -4.22 6.71 16.30
CA ALA A 148 -3.03 7.31 16.88
C ALA A 148 -1.88 6.29 17.03
N LEU A 149 -2.18 5.07 17.46
CA LEU A 149 -1.19 4.00 17.60
C LEU A 149 -0.65 3.55 16.24
N ILE A 150 -1.54 3.36 15.26
CA ILE A 150 -1.15 2.98 13.89
C ILE A 150 -0.32 4.10 13.26
N SER A 151 -0.77 5.35 13.35
CA SER A 151 -0.03 6.51 12.84
C SER A 151 1.34 6.61 13.47
N HIS A 152 1.45 6.43 14.79
CA HIS A 152 2.73 6.44 15.49
C HIS A 152 3.68 5.36 14.95
N LEU A 153 3.24 4.10 14.88
CA LEU A 153 4.05 3.00 14.36
C LEU A 153 4.50 3.24 12.90
N LEU A 154 3.57 3.65 12.03
CA LEU A 154 3.91 3.90 10.61
C LEU A 154 4.87 5.09 10.44
N ASN A 155 4.82 6.08 11.32
CA ASN A 155 5.80 7.18 11.35
C ASN A 155 7.17 6.72 11.85
N GLU A 156 7.24 5.76 12.76
CA GLU A 156 8.51 5.19 13.21
C GLU A 156 9.22 4.40 12.11
N PHE A 157 8.51 3.88 11.12
CA PHE A 157 9.13 3.29 9.93
C PHE A 157 9.85 4.33 9.06
N LEU A 158 9.55 5.63 9.16
CA LEU A 158 10.21 6.63 8.33
C LEU A 158 11.60 6.99 8.88
N PRO A 159 12.61 7.18 8.01
CA PRO A 159 13.88 7.80 8.41
C PRO A 159 13.65 9.18 9.01
N ASP A 160 14.49 9.62 9.94
CA ASP A 160 14.29 10.87 10.71
C ASP A 160 14.09 12.11 9.82
N VAL A 161 14.79 12.18 8.69
CA VAL A 161 14.65 13.27 7.70
C VAL A 161 13.23 13.35 7.13
N TYR A 162 12.51 12.23 7.08
CA TYR A 162 11.17 12.10 6.53
C TYR A 162 10.05 12.13 7.58
N LYS A 163 10.37 12.01 8.88
CA LYS A 163 9.37 12.06 9.98
C LYS A 163 8.60 13.39 10.05
N GLN A 164 9.12 14.46 9.47
CA GLN A 164 8.42 15.75 9.37
C GLN A 164 7.20 15.69 8.44
N THR A 165 7.20 14.76 7.48
CA THR A 165 6.07 14.48 6.60
C THR A 165 5.25 13.37 7.25
N LEU A 166 4.51 13.72 8.30
CA LEU A 166 3.75 12.76 9.10
C LEU A 166 2.83 11.90 8.22
N VAL A 167 2.89 10.58 8.41
CA VAL A 167 1.94 9.65 7.78
C VAL A 167 0.53 9.98 8.26
N GLN A 168 -0.28 10.48 7.32
CA GLN A 168 -1.66 10.86 7.59
C GLN A 168 -2.52 9.60 7.67
N VAL A 169 -2.73 9.12 8.89
CA VAL A 169 -3.67 8.03 9.16
C VAL A 169 -4.95 8.63 9.75
N SER A 170 -6.09 8.24 9.19
CA SER A 170 -7.41 8.62 9.72
C SER A 170 -8.32 7.41 9.84
N THR A 171 -9.46 7.58 10.50
CA THR A 171 -10.52 6.57 10.54
C THR A 171 -11.85 7.16 10.10
N ILE A 172 -12.62 6.39 9.34
CA ILE A 172 -13.98 6.71 8.92
C ILE A 172 -14.89 5.57 9.37
N ILE A 173 -16.11 5.88 9.84
CA ILE A 173 -17.09 4.84 10.18
C ILE A 173 -17.62 4.21 8.89
N GLU A 174 -17.80 2.90 8.86
CA GLU A 174 -18.28 2.17 7.65
C GLU A 174 -19.53 2.79 6.99
N SER A 175 -20.48 3.30 7.78
CA SER A 175 -21.68 3.97 7.27
C SER A 175 -21.38 5.31 6.62
N GLU A 176 -20.41 6.06 7.13
CA GLU A 176 -19.99 7.35 6.58
C GLU A 176 -19.15 7.17 5.32
N TYR A 177 -18.45 6.04 5.21
CA TYR A 177 -17.67 5.73 4.01
C TYR A 177 -18.55 5.83 2.78
N GLN A 178 -19.70 5.15 2.74
CA GLN A 178 -20.56 5.07 1.55
C GLN A 178 -20.99 6.43 0.96
N GLU A 179 -21.03 7.47 1.80
CA GLU A 179 -21.47 8.82 1.43
C GLU A 179 -20.29 9.77 1.19
N SER A 180 -19.07 9.32 1.47
CA SER A 180 -17.86 10.14 1.42
C SER A 180 -17.24 10.17 0.02
N HIS A 181 -16.77 11.34 -0.38
CA HIS A 181 -15.87 11.46 -1.52
C HIS A 181 -14.46 11.03 -1.13
N ILE A 182 -14.02 9.89 -1.65
CA ILE A 182 -12.69 9.34 -1.42
C ILE A 182 -11.74 9.92 -2.47
N GLY A 183 -10.82 10.78 -2.05
CA GLY A 183 -9.75 11.31 -2.90
C GLY A 183 -8.58 10.34 -3.03
N ASP A 184 -7.41 10.84 -3.45
CA ASP A 184 -6.20 10.04 -3.64
C ASP A 184 -5.63 9.50 -2.31
N CYS A 185 -6.20 8.42 -1.79
CA CYS A 185 -5.82 7.83 -0.51
C CYS A 185 -5.98 6.30 -0.50
N LEU A 186 -5.23 5.62 0.35
CA LEU A 186 -5.43 4.20 0.61
C LEU A 186 -6.58 4.02 1.60
N VAL A 187 -7.53 3.12 1.30
CA VAL A 187 -8.62 2.77 2.22
C VAL A 187 -8.61 1.28 2.52
N ILE A 188 -8.57 0.92 3.80
CA ILE A 188 -8.54 -0.45 4.30
C ILE A 188 -9.72 -0.69 5.23
N SER A 189 -10.47 -1.78 4.99
CA SER A 189 -11.58 -2.22 5.86
C SER A 189 -11.08 -2.80 7.20
N PRO A 190 -11.94 -2.96 8.22
CA PRO A 190 -11.54 -3.61 9.47
C PRO A 190 -10.99 -5.03 9.27
N GLY A 191 -11.49 -5.75 8.27
CA GLY A 191 -11.05 -7.10 7.91
C GLY A 191 -9.89 -7.15 6.91
N GLY A 192 -9.14 -6.06 6.71
CA GLY A 192 -7.96 -6.07 5.84
C GLY A 192 -8.24 -5.95 4.33
N VAL A 193 -9.50 -5.90 3.90
CA VAL A 193 -9.81 -5.67 2.48
C VAL A 193 -9.36 -4.28 2.04
N VAL A 194 -8.54 -4.21 0.98
CA VAL A 194 -8.13 -2.95 0.36
C VAL A 194 -9.28 -2.43 -0.50
N ALA A 195 -10.02 -1.47 0.07
CA ALA A 195 -11.20 -0.90 -0.52
C ALA A 195 -10.87 0.14 -1.60
N HIS A 196 -9.77 0.89 -1.47
CA HIS A 196 -9.33 1.85 -2.49
C HIS A 196 -7.82 2.02 -2.43
N SER A 197 -7.19 2.19 -3.60
CA SER A 197 -5.76 2.52 -3.74
C SER A 197 -5.62 3.64 -4.79
N PRO A 198 -4.82 4.68 -4.53
CA PRO A 198 -4.65 5.82 -5.43
C PRO A 198 -3.60 5.59 -6.53
N TRP A 199 -2.91 4.46 -6.50
CA TRP A 199 -1.97 4.03 -7.55
C TRP A 199 -2.60 2.95 -8.45
N GLN A 200 -2.02 2.78 -9.63
CA GLN A 200 -2.38 1.71 -10.56
C GLN A 200 -1.96 0.34 -10.02
N ASP A 201 -2.41 -0.76 -10.62
CA ASP A 201 -2.06 -2.11 -10.17
C ASP A 201 -0.55 -2.40 -10.37
N ILE A 202 0.25 -2.11 -9.34
CA ILE A 202 1.66 -2.48 -9.25
C ILE A 202 1.83 -3.66 -8.28
N PRO A 203 2.68 -4.65 -8.65
CA PRO A 203 3.07 -5.72 -7.73
C PRO A 203 3.76 -5.16 -6.48
N LEU A 204 3.24 -5.48 -5.31
CA LEU A 204 3.81 -5.05 -4.01
C LEU A 204 4.97 -5.96 -3.55
N LYS A 205 5.81 -6.39 -4.49
CA LYS A 205 6.83 -7.42 -4.23
C LYS A 205 7.88 -6.93 -3.23
N LEU A 206 8.39 -5.71 -3.41
CA LEU A 206 9.40 -5.16 -2.52
C LEU A 206 8.85 -4.90 -1.13
N GLU A 207 7.63 -4.38 -1.03
CA GLU A 207 6.96 -4.14 0.24
C GLU A 207 6.73 -5.46 1.00
N LYS A 208 6.40 -6.56 0.31
CA LYS A 208 6.27 -7.90 0.90
C LYS A 208 7.63 -8.47 1.36
N GLU A 209 8.68 -8.33 0.54
CA GLU A 209 10.05 -8.73 0.91
C GLU A 209 10.50 -7.99 2.18
N LEU A 210 10.27 -6.68 2.24
CA LEU A 210 10.61 -5.83 3.38
C LEU A 210 9.86 -6.23 4.66
N LEU A 211 8.56 -6.58 4.55
CA LEU A 211 7.81 -7.14 5.68
C LEU A 211 8.35 -8.50 6.13
N THR A 212 8.74 -9.35 5.19
CA THR A 212 9.29 -10.68 5.48
C THR A 212 10.60 -10.56 6.24
N ASP A 213 11.49 -9.70 5.76
CA ASP A 213 12.80 -9.45 6.38
C ASP A 213 12.63 -8.86 7.79
N ALA A 214 11.71 -7.90 7.96
CA ALA A 214 11.43 -7.32 9.26
C ALA A 214 10.84 -8.36 10.23
N LEU A 215 9.82 -9.13 9.84
CA LEU A 215 9.21 -10.15 10.71
C LEU A 215 10.13 -11.34 11.00
N GLY A 216 11.19 -11.54 10.21
CA GLY A 216 12.25 -12.50 10.52
C GLY A 216 13.04 -12.14 11.79
N ILE A 217 12.89 -10.92 12.30
CA ILE A 217 13.54 -10.42 13.52
C ILE A 217 12.58 -10.59 14.70
N LEU A 218 13.04 -11.23 15.77
CA LEU A 218 12.22 -11.52 16.95
C LEU A 218 11.82 -10.26 17.74
N ASP A 219 12.72 -9.29 17.83
CA ASP A 219 12.55 -8.07 18.62
C ASP A 219 11.86 -6.95 17.83
N ASP A 220 10.72 -6.45 18.31
CA ASP A 220 9.87 -5.47 17.62
C ASP A 220 10.55 -4.11 17.37
N GLU A 221 11.39 -3.66 18.31
CA GLU A 221 12.12 -2.41 18.16
C GLU A 221 13.13 -2.54 17.01
N SER A 222 13.83 -3.66 16.94
CA SER A 222 14.72 -4.01 15.84
C SER A 222 13.99 -4.16 14.50
N GLN A 223 12.75 -4.67 14.47
CA GLN A 223 11.92 -4.66 13.26
C GLN A 223 11.75 -3.24 12.74
N THR A 224 11.38 -2.30 13.61
CA THR A 224 11.18 -0.89 13.26
C THR A 224 12.47 -0.25 12.72
N VAL A 225 13.62 -0.54 13.32
CA VAL A 225 14.92 -0.06 12.84
C VAL A 225 15.23 -0.57 11.43
N VAL A 226 14.97 -1.85 11.15
CA VAL A 226 15.19 -2.43 9.81
C VAL A 226 14.25 -1.80 8.78
N MET A 227 12.97 -1.63 9.12
CA MET A 227 12.01 -0.91 8.27
C MET A 227 12.54 0.49 7.93
N GLN A 228 13.03 1.22 8.93
CA GLN A 228 13.60 2.56 8.76
C GLN A 228 14.79 2.59 7.81
N GLN A 229 15.72 1.64 7.98
CA GLN A 229 16.91 1.55 7.14
C GLN A 229 16.56 1.22 5.69
N GLU A 230 15.66 0.26 5.45
CA GLU A 230 15.27 -0.14 4.11
C GLU A 230 14.47 0.95 3.38
N LEU A 231 13.52 1.61 4.06
CA LEU A 231 12.83 2.78 3.49
C LEU A 231 13.81 3.93 3.20
N GLY A 232 14.81 4.14 4.07
CA GLY A 232 15.89 5.09 3.83
C GLY A 232 16.65 4.85 2.54
N LYS A 233 17.04 3.58 2.27
CA LYS A 233 17.69 3.21 1.01
C LYS A 233 16.81 3.49 -0.20
N ILE A 234 15.51 3.20 -0.13
CA ILE A 234 14.57 3.49 -1.23
C ILE A 234 14.52 5.00 -1.52
N PHE A 235 14.48 5.84 -0.49
CA PHE A 235 14.50 7.29 -0.67
C PHE A 235 15.83 7.79 -1.24
N GLU A 236 16.96 7.30 -0.76
CA GLU A 236 18.29 7.61 -1.30
C GLU A 236 18.38 7.25 -2.80
N HIS A 237 17.88 6.08 -3.17
CA HIS A 237 17.82 5.63 -4.56
C HIS A 237 16.93 6.54 -5.43
N ALA A 238 15.76 6.95 -4.92
CA ALA A 238 14.88 7.87 -5.62
C ALA A 238 15.55 9.25 -5.83
N GLU A 239 16.20 9.79 -4.81
CA GLU A 239 16.95 11.05 -4.89
C GLU A 239 18.10 10.98 -5.89
N PHE A 240 18.80 9.85 -5.96
CA PHE A 240 19.85 9.63 -6.97
C PHE A 240 19.27 9.75 -8.39
N ILE A 241 18.13 9.10 -8.66
CA ILE A 241 17.47 9.18 -9.97
C ILE A 241 17.01 10.61 -10.25
N ILE A 242 16.42 11.32 -9.27
CA ILE A 242 16.03 12.73 -9.40
C ILE A 242 17.23 13.58 -9.86
N LYS A 243 18.39 13.44 -9.20
CA LYS A 243 19.63 14.16 -9.56
C LYS A 243 20.10 13.87 -10.98
N LYS A 244 19.79 12.70 -11.55
CA LYS A 244 20.12 12.34 -12.93
C LYS A 244 19.17 13.00 -13.93
N ILE A 245 17.86 12.88 -13.70
CA ILE A 245 16.82 13.39 -14.62
C ILE A 245 16.70 14.92 -14.60
N GLU A 246 17.11 15.59 -13.52
CA GLU A 246 17.14 17.07 -13.47
C GLU A 246 18.17 17.65 -14.45
N LYS A 247 19.28 16.94 -14.70
CA LYS A 247 20.36 17.41 -15.57
C LYS A 247 20.06 17.25 -17.05
N LYS A 248 19.44 16.12 -17.43
CA LYS A 248 19.14 15.77 -18.82
C LYS A 248 18.16 14.59 -18.87
N GLU A 249 17.59 14.37 -20.06
CA GLU A 249 16.94 13.10 -20.36
C GLU A 249 17.96 11.95 -20.30
N ILE A 250 17.48 10.78 -19.86
CA ILE A 250 18.31 9.58 -19.69
C ILE A 250 17.54 8.35 -20.13
N TYR A 251 18.21 7.43 -20.83
CA TYR A 251 17.65 6.13 -21.16
C TYR A 251 17.69 5.21 -19.95
N GLU A 252 16.67 4.35 -19.79
CA GLU A 252 16.59 3.39 -18.69
C GLU A 252 17.83 2.52 -18.56
N GLU A 253 18.38 2.03 -19.67
CA GLU A 253 19.55 1.16 -19.66
C GLU A 253 20.80 1.89 -19.13
N ASP A 254 20.92 3.19 -19.42
CA ASP A 254 22.03 4.01 -18.95
C ASP A 254 21.82 4.40 -17.48
N LEU A 255 20.58 4.67 -17.07
CA LEU A 255 20.22 4.87 -15.66
C LEU A 255 20.52 3.61 -14.82
N MET A 256 20.18 2.43 -15.30
CA MET A 256 20.46 1.15 -14.65
C MET A 256 21.97 0.90 -14.48
N LYS A 257 22.79 1.24 -15.50
CA LYS A 257 24.26 1.15 -15.41
C LYS A 257 24.82 2.12 -14.36
N ASP A 258 24.37 3.37 -14.40
CA ASP A 258 24.76 4.40 -13.44
C ASP A 258 24.40 4.00 -12.02
N PHE A 259 23.19 3.48 -11.82
CA PHE A 259 22.71 2.97 -10.54
C PHE A 259 23.58 1.82 -10.02
N LYS A 260 23.87 0.83 -10.88
CA LYS A 260 24.75 -0.30 -10.52
C LYS A 260 26.16 0.16 -10.14
N LYS A 261 26.67 1.20 -10.80
CA LYS A 261 27.99 1.77 -10.48
C LYS A 261 28.01 2.43 -9.10
N GLU A 262 26.96 3.18 -8.76
CA GLU A 262 26.82 3.89 -7.49
C GLU A 262 26.60 2.92 -6.33
N PHE A 263 25.53 2.12 -6.39
CA PHE A 263 25.06 1.31 -5.26
C PHE A 263 25.60 -0.13 -5.26
N LYS A 264 26.43 -0.50 -6.25
CA LYS A 264 26.97 -1.86 -6.45
C LYS A 264 25.91 -2.96 -6.53
N LYS A 265 24.66 -2.60 -6.82
CA LYS A 265 23.51 -3.51 -6.95
C LYS A 265 22.78 -3.25 -8.26
N PRO A 266 22.31 -4.31 -8.96
CA PRO A 266 21.52 -4.11 -10.17
C PRO A 266 20.16 -3.49 -9.82
N LEU A 267 19.72 -2.54 -10.63
CA LEU A 267 18.36 -2.02 -10.61
C LEU A 267 17.52 -2.89 -11.54
N ASN A 268 16.55 -3.63 -11.01
CA ASN A 268 15.60 -4.38 -11.84
C ASN A 268 14.41 -3.50 -12.24
N GLU A 269 13.64 -3.93 -13.24
CA GLU A 269 12.51 -3.17 -13.78
C GLU A 269 11.42 -2.91 -12.74
N ALA A 270 11.05 -3.92 -11.95
CA ALA A 270 10.04 -3.78 -10.90
C ALA A 270 10.43 -2.71 -9.88
N TYR A 271 11.70 -2.68 -9.48
CA TYR A 271 12.21 -1.70 -8.54
C TYR A 271 12.32 -0.31 -9.17
N LEU A 272 12.73 -0.20 -10.44
CA LEU A 272 12.70 1.07 -11.16
C LEU A 272 11.27 1.63 -11.26
N ASN A 273 10.27 0.80 -11.51
CA ASN A 273 8.86 1.21 -11.56
C ASN A 273 8.35 1.72 -10.22
N LEU A 274 8.75 1.09 -9.11
CA LEU A 274 8.48 1.62 -7.78
C LEU A 274 9.14 2.99 -7.59
N LEU A 275 10.44 3.11 -7.88
CA LEU A 275 11.16 4.37 -7.72
C LEU A 275 10.56 5.50 -8.55
N LYS A 276 10.10 5.22 -9.79
CA LYS A 276 9.37 6.20 -10.60
C LYS A 276 8.11 6.71 -9.91
N GLN A 277 7.29 5.83 -9.34
CA GLN A 277 6.09 6.24 -8.60
C GLN A 277 6.44 7.06 -7.37
N VAL A 278 7.47 6.67 -6.61
CA VAL A 278 7.95 7.46 -5.48
C VAL A 278 8.35 8.85 -5.96
N ILE A 279 9.13 8.97 -7.04
CA ILE A 279 9.56 10.25 -7.63
C ILE A 279 8.37 11.11 -8.06
N GLU A 280 7.40 10.50 -8.75
CA GLU A 280 6.20 11.17 -9.25
C GLU A 280 5.28 11.63 -8.11
N TYR A 281 4.95 10.76 -7.16
CA TYR A 281 3.95 11.04 -6.14
C TYR A 281 4.51 11.68 -4.87
N ARG A 282 5.66 11.22 -4.36
CA ARG A 282 6.29 11.82 -3.16
C ARG A 282 6.94 13.15 -3.50
N TYR A 283 7.83 13.13 -4.49
CA TYR A 283 8.68 14.28 -4.80
C TYR A 283 8.05 15.23 -5.82
N LYS A 284 6.93 14.86 -6.44
CA LYS A 284 6.23 15.65 -7.45
C LYS A 284 7.15 16.03 -8.61
N LYS A 285 7.98 15.08 -9.04
CA LYS A 285 8.95 15.25 -10.13
C LYS A 285 8.51 14.45 -11.35
N ASP A 286 8.70 15.05 -12.53
CA ASP A 286 8.34 14.43 -13.80
C ASP A 286 9.33 13.31 -14.19
N VAL A 287 8.81 12.09 -14.26
CA VAL A 287 9.57 10.89 -14.64
C VAL A 287 9.62 10.64 -16.15
N SER A 288 8.90 11.43 -16.97
CA SER A 288 8.86 11.30 -18.44
C SER A 288 10.21 11.54 -19.12
N ARG A 289 11.18 12.09 -18.38
CA ARG A 289 12.58 12.27 -18.78
C ARG A 289 13.38 10.96 -18.78
N ILE A 290 12.83 9.89 -18.22
CA ILE A 290 13.38 8.53 -18.31
C ILE A 290 12.81 7.89 -19.58
N LYS A 291 13.63 7.71 -20.61
CA LYS A 291 13.23 7.19 -21.92
C LYS A 291 13.52 5.70 -22.06
N ILE A 292 12.76 5.02 -22.90
CA ILE A 292 12.98 3.62 -23.25
C ILE A 292 13.47 3.56 -24.70
N ARG A 293 14.69 3.08 -24.93
CA ARG A 293 15.33 3.12 -26.25
C ARG A 293 14.58 2.32 -27.32
N SER A 294 13.94 1.22 -26.93
CA SER A 294 13.15 0.38 -27.83
C SER A 294 11.91 1.08 -28.39
N PHE A 295 11.31 2.01 -27.64
CA PHE A 295 10.15 2.77 -28.12
C PHE A 295 10.55 3.84 -29.15
N ASP A 296 11.72 4.45 -28.99
CA ASP A 296 12.21 5.47 -29.92
C ASP A 296 12.62 4.85 -31.26
N THR A 297 13.25 3.67 -31.24
CA THR A 297 13.57 2.91 -32.47
C THR A 297 12.32 2.42 -33.22
N LEU A 298 11.24 2.07 -32.51
CA LEU A 298 9.96 1.73 -33.14
C LEU A 298 9.29 2.93 -33.80
N LYS A 299 9.39 4.12 -33.19
CA LYS A 299 8.86 5.34 -33.81
C LYS A 299 9.62 5.68 -35.09
N GLU A 300 10.94 5.56 -35.09
CA GLU A 300 11.77 5.83 -36.27
C GLU A 300 11.49 4.87 -37.44
N GLY A 301 11.05 3.64 -37.18
CA GLY A 301 10.72 2.65 -38.22
C GLY A 301 9.27 2.70 -38.74
N LEU A 302 8.41 3.55 -38.16
CA LEU A 302 7.00 3.71 -38.56
C LEU A 302 6.76 4.93 -39.47
N TRP A 303 7.82 5.67 -39.81
CA TRP A 303 7.84 6.80 -40.75
C TRP A 303 8.89 6.57 -41.83
#